data_AF-A0A7C0V7D7-F1
#
_entry.id   AF-A0A7C0V7D7-F1
#
_cell.length_a   1.000
_cell.length_b   1.000
_cell.length_c   1.000
_cell.angle_alpha   90.00
_cell.angle_beta   90.00
_cell.angle_gamma   90.00
#
_symmetry.space_group_name_H-M   'P 1'
#
loop_
_entity.id
_entity.type
_entity.pdbx_description
1 polymer ?
#
loop_
_entity_poly.entity_id
_entity_poly.type
_entity_poly.pdbx_seq_one_letter_code
_entity_poly.pdbx_strand_id
1 'polypeptide(L)'
;MIYIGYFVHVTNQEQVDEADRRHGEFHMAVEADDAAGALELFRQQITFHRQQSEFFEGVCRIYLVQLFELDRFPAHRAVMLTYKSVAGDPLMPFIRCSVPGSDTDGCRIFDWQNNQPEVDGEKETLFMAFEN
;
A
#
# COMPACT_ATOMS: atom_id res chain seq x y z
N MET A 1 13.76 -6.78 -13.88
CA MET A 1 12.34 -7.14 -13.68
C MET A 1 11.58 -5.92 -13.18
N ILE A 2 10.29 -5.83 -13.47
CA ILE A 2 9.45 -4.71 -13.05
C ILE A 2 8.69 -5.13 -11.79
N TYR A 3 8.80 -4.32 -10.76
CA TYR A 3 8.13 -4.54 -9.48
C TYR A 3 7.09 -3.44 -9.25
N ILE A 4 5.89 -3.83 -8.82
CA ILE A 4 4.83 -2.90 -8.46
C ILE A 4 4.43 -3.17 -7.02
N GLY A 5 4.79 -2.24 -6.13
CA GLY A 5 4.41 -2.28 -4.73
C GLY A 5 3.10 -1.53 -4.50
N TYR A 6 2.22 -2.12 -3.70
CA TYR A 6 1.05 -1.44 -3.14
C TYR A 6 1.25 -1.23 -1.64
N PHE A 7 1.11 0.03 -1.24
CA PHE A 7 1.36 0.49 0.10
C PHE A 7 0.12 1.13 0.70
N VAL A 8 -0.03 0.94 2.00
CA VAL A 8 -0.99 1.64 2.85
C VAL A 8 -0.18 2.47 3.83
N HIS A 9 -0.54 3.73 4.01
CA HIS A 9 0.01 4.55 5.08
C HIS A 9 -1.06 4.99 6.07
N VAL A 10 -0.63 5.18 7.30
CA VAL A 10 -1.46 5.66 8.41
C VAL A 10 -0.67 6.73 9.15
N THR A 11 -1.26 7.92 9.27
CA THR A 11 -0.81 8.94 10.21
C THR A 11 -1.69 8.89 11.46
N ASN A 12 -1.04 8.99 12.61
CA ASN A 12 -1.56 8.89 13.98
C ASN A 12 -3.10 9.00 14.16
N GLN A 13 -3.84 7.87 14.06
CA GLN A 13 -5.31 7.90 14.08
C GLN A 13 -5.92 8.08 15.49
N GLU A 14 -5.10 8.27 16.52
CA GLU A 14 -5.53 8.55 17.90
C GLU A 14 -5.68 10.05 18.20
N GLN A 15 -5.43 10.93 17.23
CA GLN A 15 -5.72 12.35 17.41
C GLN A 15 -7.22 12.64 17.43
N VAL A 16 -7.59 13.58 18.30
CA VAL A 16 -8.98 13.97 18.58
C VAL A 16 -9.60 14.66 17.37
N ASP A 17 -8.81 15.38 16.58
CA ASP A 17 -9.27 16.12 15.42
C ASP A 17 -9.24 15.26 14.14
N GLU A 18 -10.39 15.17 13.47
CA GLU A 18 -10.60 14.42 12.23
C GLU A 18 -9.67 14.88 11.08
N ALA A 19 -9.28 16.15 11.09
CA ALA A 19 -8.38 16.75 10.10
C ALA A 19 -6.94 16.18 10.15
N ASP A 20 -6.55 15.60 11.29
CA ASP A 20 -5.20 15.07 11.54
C ASP A 20 -5.12 13.56 11.33
N ARG A 21 -6.27 12.89 11.14
CA ARG A 21 -6.36 11.45 10.86
C ARG A 21 -6.28 11.22 9.35
N ARG A 22 -5.10 10.87 8.83
CA ARG A 22 -4.94 10.52 7.40
C ARG A 22 -4.57 9.06 7.24
N HIS A 23 -5.37 8.36 6.45
CA HIS A 23 -4.99 7.09 5.87
C HIS A 23 -4.96 7.25 4.37
N GLY A 24 -4.04 6.57 3.71
CA GLY A 24 -3.91 6.66 2.28
C GLY A 24 -3.30 5.41 1.69
N GLU A 25 -3.51 5.28 0.40
CA GLU A 25 -3.13 4.13 -0.40
C GLU A 25 -2.35 4.65 -1.59
N PHE A 26 -1.23 4.01 -1.90
CA PHE A 26 -0.44 4.38 -3.05
C PHE A 26 0.27 3.19 -3.65
N HIS A 27 0.64 3.33 -4.92
CA HIS A 27 1.38 2.34 -5.67
C HIS A 27 2.70 2.94 -6.11
N MET A 28 3.74 2.13 -6.15
CA MET A 28 5.04 2.49 -6.72
C MET A 28 5.47 1.41 -7.69
N ALA A 29 6.14 1.80 -8.75
CA ALA A 29 6.70 0.88 -9.73
C ALA A 29 8.18 1.18 -9.92
N VAL A 30 9.00 0.13 -10.02
CA VAL A 30 10.44 0.25 -10.25
C VAL A 30 10.95 -0.94 -11.06
N GLU A 31 11.98 -0.72 -11.86
CA GLU A 31 12.75 -1.81 -12.43
C GLU A 31 13.94 -2.13 -11.51
N ALA A 32 14.10 -3.40 -11.14
CA ALA A 32 15.19 -3.88 -10.30
C ALA A 32 15.63 -5.29 -10.70
N ASP A 33 16.81 -5.69 -10.27
CA ASP A 33 17.36 -7.03 -10.51
C ASP A 33 16.60 -8.10 -9.73
N ASP A 34 16.20 -7.81 -8.50
CA ASP A 34 15.44 -8.69 -7.63
C ASP A 34 14.46 -7.91 -6.72
N ALA A 35 13.62 -8.65 -5.99
CA ALA A 35 12.65 -8.07 -5.07
C ALA A 35 13.32 -7.26 -3.96
N ALA A 36 14.49 -7.68 -3.45
CA ALA A 36 15.17 -6.96 -2.38
C ALA A 36 15.65 -5.58 -2.84
N GLY A 37 16.20 -5.48 -4.05
CA GLY A 37 16.57 -4.24 -4.71
C GLY A 37 15.36 -3.34 -4.96
N ALA A 38 14.23 -3.90 -5.40
CA ALA A 38 12.99 -3.14 -5.56
C ALA A 38 12.49 -2.54 -4.24
N LEU A 39 12.49 -3.33 -3.16
CA LEU A 39 12.10 -2.87 -1.83
C LEU A 39 13.00 -1.73 -1.36
N GLU A 40 14.31 -1.83 -1.58
CA GLU A 40 15.24 -0.77 -1.19
C GLU A 40 15.01 0.53 -1.98
N LEU A 41 14.78 0.44 -3.29
CA LEU A 41 14.43 1.59 -4.12
C LEU A 41 13.10 2.24 -3.68
N PHE A 42 12.10 1.43 -3.30
CA PHE A 42 10.87 1.95 -2.72
C PHE A 42 11.12 2.71 -1.40
N ARG A 43 11.97 2.17 -0.50
CA ARG A 43 12.33 2.87 0.74
C ARG A 43 12.97 4.23 0.48
N GLN A 44 13.92 4.28 -0.45
CA GLN A 44 14.62 5.51 -0.82
C GLN A 44 13.64 6.55 -1.37
N GLN A 45 12.72 6.14 -2.24
CA GLN A 45 11.76 7.05 -2.84
C GLN A 45 10.70 7.54 -1.85
N ILE A 46 10.23 6.69 -0.93
CA ILE A 46 9.35 7.11 0.18
C ILE A 46 10.07 8.15 1.07
N THR A 47 11.33 7.90 1.38
CA THR A 47 12.16 8.84 2.16
C THR A 47 12.36 10.16 1.43
N PHE A 48 12.58 10.12 0.11
CA PHE A 48 12.67 11.31 -0.72
C PHE A 48 11.38 12.15 -0.65
N HIS A 49 10.22 11.50 -0.78
CA HIS A 49 8.93 12.20 -0.65
C HIS A 49 8.74 12.81 0.73
N ARG A 50 9.11 12.11 1.81
CA ARG A 50 9.06 12.65 3.18
C ARG A 50 9.88 13.93 3.35
N GLN A 51 11.01 14.06 2.65
CA GLN A 51 11.92 15.20 2.75
C GLN A 51 11.56 16.36 1.83
N GLN A 52 10.95 16.09 0.68
CA GLN A 52 10.77 17.06 -0.41
C GLN A 52 9.31 17.50 -0.63
N SER A 53 8.36 16.90 0.08
CA SER A 53 6.93 17.17 -0.10
C SER A 53 6.16 17.05 1.22
N GLU A 54 4.91 17.53 1.23
CA GLU A 54 3.99 17.40 2.37
C GLU A 54 3.44 15.96 2.53
N PHE A 55 4.04 14.97 1.86
CA PHE A 55 3.66 13.58 2.01
C PHE A 55 4.28 12.95 3.27
N PHE A 56 3.50 12.07 3.89
CA PHE A 56 3.91 11.26 5.06
C PHE A 56 4.28 12.09 6.29
N GLU A 57 3.64 13.24 6.50
CA GLU A 57 3.87 14.12 7.65
C GLU A 57 3.52 13.49 9.02
N GLY A 58 4.16 14.03 10.06
CA GLY A 58 4.03 13.54 11.44
C GLY A 58 4.53 12.11 11.65
N VAL A 59 3.92 11.45 12.64
CA VAL A 59 4.11 10.01 12.89
C VAL A 59 3.36 9.24 11.82
N CYS A 60 4.11 8.62 10.92
CA CYS A 60 3.58 7.91 9.76
C CYS A 60 4.09 6.47 9.74
N ARG A 61 3.18 5.51 9.60
CA ARG A 61 3.48 4.09 9.40
C ARG A 61 3.05 3.68 8.02
N ILE A 62 3.95 3.02 7.30
CA ILE A 62 3.75 2.54 5.94
C ILE A 62 3.87 1.03 5.95
N TYR A 63 2.91 0.37 5.32
CA TYR A 63 2.79 -1.07 5.21
C TYR A 63 2.82 -1.43 3.73
N LEU A 64 3.63 -2.43 3.36
CA LEU A 64 3.63 -3.02 2.03
C LEU A 64 2.64 -4.17 2.06
N VAL A 65 1.50 -3.99 1.40
CA VAL A 65 0.44 -5.01 1.42
C VAL A 65 0.60 -6.00 0.27
N GLN A 66 1.14 -5.55 -0.86
CA GLN A 66 1.37 -6.44 -1.98
C GLN A 66 2.55 -5.99 -2.84
N LEU A 67 3.31 -6.97 -3.33
CA LEU A 67 4.35 -6.79 -4.34
C LEU A 67 4.05 -7.67 -5.55
N PHE A 68 3.88 -7.06 -6.72
CA PHE A 68 3.83 -7.76 -8.00
C PHE A 68 5.20 -7.76 -8.64
N GLU A 69 5.56 -8.90 -9.23
CA GLU A 69 6.75 -9.06 -10.08
C GLU A 69 6.28 -9.33 -11.51
N LEU A 70 6.85 -8.60 -12.46
CA LEU A 70 6.53 -8.67 -13.87
C LEU A 70 7.83 -8.72 -14.67
N ASP A 71 7.99 -9.73 -15.53
CA ASP A 71 9.11 -9.78 -16.47
C ASP A 71 9.09 -8.59 -17.44
N ARG A 72 7.89 -8.19 -17.84
CA ARG A 72 7.62 -7.10 -18.79
C ARG A 72 6.21 -6.56 -18.59
N PHE A 73 5.99 -5.29 -18.93
CA PHE A 73 4.63 -4.77 -18.96
C PHE A 73 3.78 -5.50 -20.02
N PRO A 74 2.50 -5.76 -19.74
CA PRO A 74 1.59 -6.37 -20.70
C PRO A 74 1.51 -5.52 -21.98
N ALA A 75 1.88 -6.13 -23.10
CA ALA A 75 1.64 -5.57 -24.42
C ALA A 75 0.30 -6.07 -24.97
N HIS A 76 -0.39 -5.27 -25.77
CA HIS A 76 -1.60 -5.61 -26.52
C HIS A 76 -2.89 -5.87 -25.72
N ARG A 77 -2.82 -6.00 -24.38
CA ARG A 77 -4.01 -6.07 -23.50
C ARG A 77 -3.77 -5.31 -22.21
N ALA A 78 -4.79 -4.59 -21.76
CA ALA A 78 -4.80 -4.00 -20.43
C ALA A 78 -4.91 -5.11 -19.37
N VAL A 79 -4.20 -4.94 -18.25
CA VAL A 79 -4.28 -5.84 -17.09
C VAL A 79 -4.69 -5.02 -15.88
N MET A 80 -5.72 -5.50 -15.19
CA MET A 80 -6.13 -4.96 -13.91
C MET A 80 -5.18 -5.51 -12.84
N LEU A 81 -4.41 -4.62 -12.20
CA LEU A 81 -3.51 -5.01 -11.10
C LEU A 81 -4.19 -4.91 -9.74
N THR A 82 -5.18 -4.02 -9.63
CA THR A 82 -5.88 -3.75 -8.37
C THR A 82 -7.31 -3.32 -8.67
N TYR A 83 -8.26 -3.87 -7.92
CA TYR A 83 -9.63 -3.42 -7.86
C TYR A 83 -10.02 -3.12 -6.41
N LYS A 84 -10.49 -1.91 -6.13
CA LYS A 84 -11.04 -1.52 -4.82
C LYS A 84 -12.50 -1.15 -4.99
N SER A 85 -13.37 -1.69 -4.16
CA SER A 85 -14.80 -1.35 -4.12
C SER A 85 -15.22 -1.07 -2.69
N VAL A 86 -15.94 0.03 -2.50
CA VAL A 86 -16.46 0.48 -1.19
C VAL A 86 -17.97 0.64 -1.34
N ALA A 87 -18.73 0.01 -0.44
CA ALA A 87 -20.19 0.12 -0.42
C ALA A 87 -20.62 1.14 0.64
N GLY A 88 -21.41 2.15 0.25
CA GLY A 88 -21.85 3.24 1.14
C GLY A 88 -20.89 4.43 1.17
N ASP A 89 -21.09 5.33 2.15
CA ASP A 89 -20.10 6.38 2.46
C ASP A 89 -18.83 5.71 3.01
N PRO A 90 -17.62 6.21 2.69
CA PRO A 90 -16.35 5.55 2.98
C PRO A 90 -16.11 5.46 4.50
N LEU A 91 -16.66 4.41 5.09
CA LEU A 91 -16.38 3.92 6.42
C LEU A 91 -15.77 2.55 6.24
N MET A 92 -14.58 2.38 6.80
CA MET A 92 -13.96 1.06 6.97
C MET A 92 -14.97 0.08 7.59
N PRO A 93 -14.98 -1.22 7.21
CA PRO A 93 -14.06 -1.95 6.32
C PRO A 93 -14.38 -1.85 4.81
N PHE A 94 -13.41 -2.13 3.92
CA PHE A 94 -13.66 -2.26 2.47
C PHE A 94 -13.01 -3.50 1.85
N ILE A 95 -13.51 -3.91 0.67
CA ILE A 95 -13.02 -5.09 -0.06
C ILE A 95 -12.09 -4.63 -1.19
N ARG A 96 -10.92 -5.26 -1.28
CA ARG A 96 -9.98 -5.04 -2.37
C ARG A 96 -9.58 -6.37 -2.97
N CYS A 97 -9.72 -6.48 -4.28
CA CYS A 97 -9.26 -7.63 -5.02
C CYS A 97 -7.96 -7.31 -5.73
N SER A 98 -6.95 -8.08 -5.38
CA SER A 98 -5.74 -8.21 -6.16
C SER A 98 -6.02 -9.26 -7.22
N VAL A 99 -5.74 -8.97 -8.48
CA VAL A 99 -5.91 -9.94 -9.56
C VAL A 99 -4.54 -10.58 -9.83
N PRO A 100 -4.31 -11.86 -9.50
CA PRO A 100 -3.23 -12.62 -10.09
C PRO A 100 -3.76 -13.30 -11.37
N GLY A 101 -2.87 -13.59 -12.31
CA GLY A 101 -3.22 -14.43 -13.45
C GLY A 101 -3.85 -15.77 -13.03
N SER A 102 -4.81 -16.21 -13.84
CA SER A 102 -5.49 -17.52 -13.98
C SER A 102 -5.83 -18.44 -12.79
N ASP A 103 -5.24 -18.34 -11.59
CA ASP A 103 -5.38 -19.42 -10.59
C ASP A 103 -5.76 -19.05 -9.15
N THR A 104 -6.03 -17.78 -8.80
CA THR A 104 -6.59 -17.45 -7.47
C THR A 104 -7.44 -16.19 -7.49
N ASP A 105 -8.68 -16.26 -6.98
CA ASP A 105 -9.44 -15.08 -6.57
C ASP A 105 -8.74 -14.44 -5.35
N GLY A 106 -8.01 -13.34 -5.58
CA GLY A 106 -7.21 -12.64 -4.57
C GLY A 106 -7.95 -11.51 -3.86
N CYS A 107 -9.25 -11.67 -3.61
CA CYS A 107 -10.03 -10.69 -2.85
C CYS A 107 -9.66 -10.77 -1.37
N ARG A 108 -9.12 -9.66 -0.85
CA ARG A 108 -8.79 -9.50 0.56
C ARG A 108 -9.67 -8.45 1.23
N ILE A 109 -10.03 -8.69 2.47
CA ILE A 109 -10.82 -7.76 3.32
C ILE A 109 -9.84 -6.88 4.08
N PHE A 110 -9.97 -5.57 3.93
CA PHE A 110 -9.14 -4.60 4.63
C PHE A 110 -9.92 -3.97 5.78
N ASP A 111 -9.37 -4.11 6.98
CA ASP A 111 -9.88 -3.51 8.21
C ASP A 111 -8.76 -2.75 8.96
N TRP A 112 -9.11 -1.90 9.90
CA TRP A 112 -8.16 -1.15 10.73
C TRP A 112 -8.51 -1.33 12.20
N GLN A 113 -7.64 -2.02 12.92
CA GLN A 113 -7.73 -2.14 14.38
C GLN A 113 -6.49 -1.51 15.04
N ASN A 114 -6.70 -0.57 15.95
CA ASN A 114 -5.65 0.07 16.73
C ASN A 114 -4.49 0.66 15.87
N ASN A 115 -4.79 1.40 14.80
CA ASN A 115 -3.81 2.01 13.87
C ASN A 115 -2.93 1.03 13.08
N GLN A 116 -3.28 -0.26 13.07
CA GLN A 116 -2.65 -1.27 12.25
C GLN A 116 -3.66 -1.80 11.22
N PRO A 117 -3.30 -1.84 9.93
CA PRO A 117 -4.15 -2.46 8.94
C PRO A 117 -4.17 -3.98 9.17
N GLU A 118 -5.37 -4.53 9.11
CA GLU A 118 -5.64 -5.96 9.07
C GLU A 118 -6.13 -6.33 7.68
N VAL A 119 -5.57 -7.40 7.13
CA VAL A 119 -5.92 -7.94 5.83
C VAL A 119 -6.30 -9.40 6.01
N ASP A 120 -7.56 -9.73 5.68
CA ASP A 120 -8.16 -11.04 5.94
C ASP A 120 -8.11 -11.49 7.41
N GLY A 121 -8.10 -10.52 8.34
CA GLY A 121 -8.00 -10.76 9.78
C GLY A 121 -6.56 -10.98 10.28
N GLU A 122 -5.56 -10.87 9.41
CA GLU A 122 -4.15 -10.89 9.80
C GLU A 122 -3.56 -9.48 9.85
N LYS A 123 -2.73 -9.21 10.85
CA LYS A 123 -2.06 -7.92 11.01
C LYS A 123 -0.92 -7.78 10.00
N GLU A 124 -0.96 -6.70 9.23
CA GLU A 124 0.09 -6.42 8.26
C GLU A 124 1.42 -6.06 8.93
N THR A 125 2.50 -6.49 8.30
CA THR A 125 3.86 -6.25 8.79
C THR A 125 4.31 -4.85 8.38
N LEU A 126 4.88 -4.11 9.35
CA LEU A 126 5.38 -2.77 9.12
C LEU A 126 6.49 -2.80 8.06
N PHE A 127 6.35 -1.99 7.00
CA PHE A 127 7.37 -1.84 5.98
C PHE A 127 8.36 -0.73 6.33
N MET A 128 7.84 0.42 6.79
CA MET A 128 8.62 1.57 7.23
C MET A 128 7.81 2.40 8.22
N ALA A 129 8.48 3.01 9.20
CA ALA A 129 7.89 4.02 10.05
C ALA A 129 8.77 5.28 10.10
N PHE A 130 8.11 6.42 10.22
CA PHE A 130 8.72 7.69 10.58
C PHE A 130 8.27 8.05 11.99
N GLU A 131 9.23 8.14 12.90
CA GLU A 131 9.05 8.67 14.26
C GLU A 131 9.53 10.12 14.32
N ASN A 132 9.01 10.90 15.28
CA ASN A 132 9.41 12.29 15.50
C ASN A 132 10.79 12.40 16.16
#